data_AF-A0A6P8IA23-F1
#
_entry.id   AF-A0A6P8IA23-F1
#
_cell.length_a   1.000
_cell.length_b   1.000
_cell.length_c   1.000
_cell.angle_alpha   90.00
_cell.angle_beta   90.00
_cell.angle_gamma   90.00
#
_symmetry.space_group_name_H-M   'P 1'
#
loop_
_entity.id
_entity.type
_entity.pdbx_description
1 polymer ?
#
loop_
_entity_poly.entity_id
_entity_poly.type
_entity_poly.pdbx_seq_one_letter_code
_entity_poly.pdbx_strand_id
1 'polypeptide(L)'
;MDLKLFAVLIASVIGLASAVVRWPTGTYGIPMPDAGCPDDETLKWKTGWTYHDTEDDNNQNQRSAIFHMPGNFSKHGIQQKFCIKDTPQGGSEFWPEGKYCLYKKGVCPTNMKTGYISWDDEQSELDLKDKHDGALPDGDYPETHTKINYCCMTKGNVNNPIQLPALKPFYLLSYGSAQCQKIAGTRVTSEFIKFDDDDQANTDKAYGAHPYGPSEDPFNLKVYYCYYEPGQESEDDLGTGKDVKSKIPTGKSSSGLAVAIGCGVAGAIVGTASIAFATKRILAHKARAAFDAMEPQPDGP
;
A
#
# COMPACT_ATOMS: atom_id res chain seq x y z
N MET A 1 16.54 72.99 14.49
CA MET A 1 15.47 72.32 15.26
C MET A 1 14.18 72.98 14.79
N ASP A 2 13.24 72.36 14.08
CA ASP A 2 12.90 70.95 13.96
C ASP A 2 12.25 70.66 12.61
N LEU A 3 12.72 69.60 11.96
CA LEU A 3 12.12 69.01 10.76
C LEU A 3 11.01 68.06 11.26
N LYS A 4 9.75 68.47 11.16
CA LYS A 4 8.61 67.62 11.51
C LYS A 4 8.50 66.47 10.50
N LEU A 5 9.03 65.33 10.91
CA LEU A 5 8.98 64.05 10.21
C LEU A 5 7.54 63.51 10.27
N PHE A 6 6.80 63.60 9.16
CA PHE A 6 5.54 62.88 8.98
C PHE A 6 5.87 61.42 8.65
N ALA A 7 5.73 60.53 9.63
CA ALA A 7 5.80 59.09 9.42
C ALA A 7 4.43 58.60 8.92
N VAL A 8 4.34 58.28 7.62
CA VAL A 8 3.21 57.54 7.04
C VAL A 8 3.45 56.05 7.31
N LEU A 9 2.72 55.49 8.26
CA LEU A 9 2.67 54.04 8.51
C LEU A 9 1.75 53.40 7.47
N ILE A 10 2.33 52.83 6.41
CA ILE A 10 1.62 51.94 5.48
C ILE A 10 1.64 50.54 6.11
N ALA A 11 0.53 50.15 6.73
CA ALA A 11 0.33 48.76 7.17
C ALA A 11 0.01 47.90 5.93
N SER A 12 1.02 47.22 5.39
CA SER A 12 0.79 46.15 4.42
C SER A 12 0.17 44.96 5.12
N VAL A 13 -1.15 44.80 4.99
CA VAL A 13 -1.83 43.55 5.29
C VAL A 13 -1.48 42.58 4.16
N ILE A 14 -0.37 41.85 4.34
CA ILE A 14 -0.08 40.70 3.49
C ILE A 14 -1.08 39.63 3.92
N GLY A 15 -2.19 39.53 3.20
CA GLY A 15 -3.08 38.38 3.30
C GLY A 15 -2.27 37.14 2.94
N LEU A 16 -1.98 36.28 3.92
CA LEU A 16 -1.51 34.93 3.67
C LEU A 16 -2.67 34.18 3.01
N ALA A 17 -2.79 34.29 1.69
CA ALA A 17 -3.59 33.35 0.92
C ALA A 17 -2.90 31.99 1.06
N SER A 18 -3.38 31.18 2.01
CA SER A 18 -3.05 29.75 2.03
C SER A 18 -3.47 29.18 0.68
N ALA A 19 -2.49 28.88 -0.17
CA ALA A 19 -2.75 28.24 -1.44
C ALA A 19 -3.30 26.84 -1.13
N VAL A 20 -4.61 26.66 -1.29
CA VAL A 20 -5.27 25.37 -1.08
C VAL A 20 -4.72 24.38 -2.10
N VAL A 21 -3.97 23.38 -1.64
CA VAL A 21 -3.50 22.28 -2.47
C VAL A 21 -4.71 21.47 -2.91
N ARG A 22 -4.91 21.35 -4.22
CA ARG A 22 -6.02 20.62 -4.85
C ARG A 22 -5.51 19.39 -5.57
N TRP A 23 -6.39 18.43 -5.79
CA TRP A 23 -6.08 17.20 -6.53
C TRP A 23 -5.62 17.51 -7.96
N PRO A 24 -4.58 16.84 -8.49
CA PRO A 24 -4.06 17.11 -9.82
C PRO A 24 -5.09 16.91 -10.94
N THR A 25 -4.83 17.52 -12.10
CA THR A 25 -5.62 17.31 -13.32
C THR A 25 -5.53 15.87 -13.83
N GLY A 26 -6.42 15.54 -14.76
CA GLY A 26 -6.56 14.20 -15.35
C GLY A 26 -7.60 13.35 -14.65
N THR A 27 -7.79 12.15 -15.19
CA THR A 27 -8.76 11.16 -14.70
C THR A 27 -8.02 9.95 -14.17
N TYR A 28 -8.42 9.47 -12.99
CA TYR A 28 -7.74 8.39 -12.28
C TYR A 28 -8.61 7.88 -11.13
N GLY A 29 -8.22 6.76 -10.55
CA GLY A 29 -8.80 6.25 -9.32
C GLY A 29 -7.76 6.06 -8.22
N ILE A 30 -8.23 6.02 -6.99
CA ILE A 30 -7.46 5.62 -5.81
C ILE A 30 -8.28 4.63 -4.97
N PRO A 31 -7.62 3.81 -4.12
CA PRO A 31 -8.34 2.98 -3.17
C PRO A 31 -9.13 3.85 -2.18
N MET A 32 -10.30 3.38 -1.79
CA MET A 32 -11.18 4.09 -0.86
C MET A 32 -10.76 3.83 0.60
N PRO A 33 -10.51 4.87 1.41
CA PRO A 33 -10.41 4.78 2.86
C PRO A 33 -11.72 4.41 3.56
N ASP A 34 -11.63 3.86 4.76
CA ASP A 34 -12.76 3.66 5.67
C ASP A 34 -13.47 4.98 6.04
N ALA A 35 -12.72 6.09 6.06
CA ALA A 35 -13.22 7.46 6.16
C ALA A 35 -13.99 7.94 4.91
N GLY A 36 -14.06 7.15 3.85
CA GLY A 36 -14.64 7.50 2.55
C GLY A 36 -13.67 8.23 1.63
N CYS A 37 -14.14 8.61 0.43
CA CYS A 37 -13.31 9.29 -0.56
C CYS A 37 -12.84 10.67 -0.07
N PRO A 38 -11.63 11.12 -0.48
CA PRO A 38 -11.09 12.42 -0.09
C PRO A 38 -11.72 13.55 -0.91
N ASP A 39 -13.04 13.68 -0.80
CA ASP A 39 -13.83 14.77 -1.37
C ASP A 39 -13.41 16.12 -0.78
N ASP A 40 -13.37 17.15 -1.61
CA ASP A 40 -13.22 18.54 -1.18
C ASP A 40 -14.35 19.42 -1.75
N GLU A 41 -14.19 20.75 -1.66
CA GLU A 41 -15.18 21.71 -2.19
C GLU A 41 -15.22 21.73 -3.73
N THR A 42 -14.15 21.29 -4.38
CA THR A 42 -13.93 21.35 -5.83
C THR A 42 -14.07 20.00 -6.53
N LEU A 43 -13.92 18.91 -5.79
CA LEU A 43 -13.96 17.55 -6.31
C LEU A 43 -14.85 16.66 -5.44
N LYS A 44 -15.83 16.02 -6.09
CA LYS A 44 -16.59 14.88 -5.57
C LYS A 44 -16.20 13.63 -6.34
N TRP A 45 -15.73 12.63 -5.62
CA TRP A 45 -15.33 11.36 -6.19
C TRP A 45 -16.55 10.48 -6.42
N LYS A 46 -16.54 9.72 -7.53
CA LYS A 46 -17.48 8.61 -7.70
C LYS A 46 -16.96 7.39 -6.95
N THR A 47 -17.87 6.52 -6.55
CA THR A 47 -17.54 5.30 -5.81
C THR A 47 -17.87 4.07 -6.64
N GLY A 48 -17.08 3.02 -6.48
CA GLY A 48 -17.38 1.68 -6.98
C GLY A 48 -16.68 0.63 -6.15
N TRP A 49 -16.97 -0.63 -6.43
CA TRP A 49 -16.37 -1.76 -5.71
C TRP A 49 -16.29 -3.00 -6.58
N THR A 50 -15.34 -3.87 -6.24
CA THR A 50 -15.22 -5.25 -6.73
C THR A 50 -15.22 -6.19 -5.53
N TYR A 51 -15.80 -7.36 -5.69
CA TYR A 51 -15.68 -8.50 -4.79
C TYR A 51 -15.00 -9.61 -5.58
N HIS A 52 -13.90 -10.09 -5.03
CA HIS A 52 -13.08 -11.17 -5.56
C HIS A 52 -13.42 -12.43 -4.79
N ASP A 53 -13.88 -13.46 -5.50
CA ASP A 53 -14.08 -14.79 -4.94
C ASP A 53 -12.74 -15.52 -4.96
N THR A 54 -12.13 -15.69 -3.80
CA THR A 54 -10.78 -16.25 -3.65
C THR A 54 -10.86 -17.70 -3.20
N GLU A 55 -9.79 -18.48 -3.39
CA GLU A 55 -9.72 -19.93 -3.13
C GLU A 55 -10.52 -20.44 -1.91
N ASP A 56 -11.27 -21.52 -2.04
CA ASP A 56 -12.11 -22.08 -1.00
C ASP A 56 -11.34 -23.06 -0.10
N ASP A 57 -10.41 -23.80 -0.69
CA ASP A 57 -9.65 -24.85 -0.03
C ASP A 57 -8.28 -24.35 0.48
N ASN A 58 -8.04 -24.45 1.78
CA ASN A 58 -6.77 -24.05 2.43
C ASN A 58 -6.32 -22.58 2.17
N ASN A 59 -7.25 -21.70 1.80
CA ASN A 59 -7.04 -20.27 1.58
C ASN A 59 -6.15 -19.57 2.64
N GLN A 60 -5.20 -18.77 2.15
CA GLN A 60 -4.25 -17.97 2.89
C GLN A 60 -4.31 -16.47 2.56
N ASN A 61 -5.50 -15.96 2.23
CA ASN A 61 -5.82 -14.54 2.14
C ASN A 61 -5.26 -13.84 3.38
N GLN A 62 -4.47 -12.81 3.14
CA GLN A 62 -3.85 -12.03 4.20
C GLN A 62 -4.01 -10.55 3.95
N ARG A 63 -4.01 -9.79 5.04
CA ARG A 63 -3.85 -8.34 4.99
C ARG A 63 -3.02 -7.88 6.16
N SER A 64 -2.56 -6.64 6.11
CA SER A 64 -1.93 -6.00 7.26
C SER A 64 -2.83 -6.04 8.50
N ALA A 65 -2.23 -6.21 9.68
CA ALA A 65 -2.95 -6.23 10.95
C ALA A 65 -3.68 -4.92 11.25
N ILE A 66 -3.07 -3.80 10.81
CA ILE A 66 -3.68 -2.49 10.74
C ILE A 66 -4.03 -2.25 9.27
N PHE A 67 -5.30 -1.95 8.99
CA PHE A 67 -5.81 -1.84 7.64
C PHE A 67 -7.01 -0.90 7.59
N HIS A 68 -6.95 0.12 6.73
CA HIS A 68 -7.92 1.23 6.71
C HIS A 68 -8.77 1.27 5.42
N MET A 69 -8.88 0.16 4.69
CA MET A 69 -9.79 0.05 3.54
C MET A 69 -11.10 -0.61 3.99
N PRO A 70 -12.26 -0.05 3.63
CA PRO A 70 -13.55 -0.60 3.99
C PRO A 70 -13.90 -1.72 3.03
N GLY A 71 -14.49 -2.79 3.55
CA GLY A 71 -14.94 -3.88 2.72
C GLY A 71 -15.02 -5.18 3.48
N ASN A 72 -15.67 -6.16 2.85
CA ASN A 72 -15.61 -7.53 3.34
C ASN A 72 -14.20 -8.08 3.11
N PHE A 73 -13.61 -8.66 4.15
CA PHE A 73 -12.39 -9.44 4.04
C PHE A 73 -12.65 -10.75 4.77
N SER A 74 -12.71 -11.83 4.02
CA SER A 74 -13.03 -13.15 4.53
C SER A 74 -12.12 -14.20 3.94
N LYS A 75 -12.27 -15.44 4.39
CA LYS A 75 -11.58 -16.58 3.80
C LYS A 75 -11.99 -16.83 2.34
N HIS A 76 -13.22 -16.47 1.97
CA HIS A 76 -13.81 -16.77 0.66
C HIS A 76 -13.75 -15.59 -0.31
N GLY A 77 -13.43 -14.40 0.19
CA GLY A 77 -13.36 -13.28 -0.71
C GLY A 77 -13.03 -11.95 -0.08
N ILE A 78 -12.58 -11.07 -0.96
CA ILE A 78 -12.00 -9.78 -0.64
C ILE A 78 -12.71 -8.72 -1.46
N GLN A 79 -13.23 -7.71 -0.78
CA GLN A 79 -13.82 -6.55 -1.42
C GLN A 79 -12.80 -5.42 -1.54
N GLN A 80 -12.60 -4.90 -2.76
CA GLN A 80 -11.91 -3.64 -2.99
C GLN A 80 -12.93 -2.53 -3.26
N LYS A 81 -12.65 -1.33 -2.75
CA LYS A 81 -13.47 -0.14 -3.02
C LYS A 81 -12.64 0.97 -3.61
N PHE A 82 -13.27 1.72 -4.50
CA PHE A 82 -12.60 2.70 -5.35
C PHE A 82 -13.20 4.08 -5.19
N CYS A 83 -12.33 5.08 -5.20
CA CYS A 83 -12.68 6.47 -5.43
C CYS A 83 -12.20 6.85 -6.82
N ILE A 84 -13.14 7.19 -7.72
CA ILE A 84 -12.87 7.51 -9.11
C ILE A 84 -13.11 8.98 -9.38
N LYS A 85 -12.07 9.64 -9.89
CA LYS A 85 -12.14 10.98 -10.48
C LYS A 85 -12.21 10.83 -11.99
N ASP A 86 -13.40 11.02 -12.55
CA ASP A 86 -13.66 10.93 -13.99
C ASP A 86 -13.78 12.28 -14.69
N THR A 87 -13.56 13.37 -13.94
CA THR A 87 -13.48 14.74 -14.47
C THR A 87 -12.01 15.15 -14.62
N PRO A 88 -11.58 15.71 -15.77
CA PRO A 88 -10.17 16.04 -15.98
C PRO A 88 -9.70 17.32 -15.27
N GLN A 89 -10.62 18.17 -14.81
CA GLN A 89 -10.29 19.43 -14.13
C GLN A 89 -9.63 19.16 -12.77
N GLY A 90 -8.68 20.00 -12.38
CA GLY A 90 -7.92 19.83 -11.13
C GLY A 90 -7.15 21.08 -10.74
N GLY A 91 -6.32 20.95 -9.73
CA GLY A 91 -5.42 22.00 -9.23
C GLY A 91 -4.14 22.11 -10.06
N SER A 92 -3.17 21.25 -9.76
CA SER A 92 -1.90 21.20 -10.48
C SER A 92 -2.07 20.53 -11.84
N GLU A 93 -1.31 21.00 -12.84
CA GLU A 93 -1.28 20.42 -14.18
C GLU A 93 -0.70 18.99 -14.19
N PHE A 94 0.10 18.65 -13.18
CA PHE A 94 0.83 17.40 -13.11
C PHE A 94 0.77 16.79 -11.71
N TRP A 95 0.85 15.46 -11.68
CA TRP A 95 1.20 14.70 -10.48
C TRP A 95 2.68 14.89 -10.16
N PRO A 96 3.07 15.14 -8.89
CA PRO A 96 4.47 15.33 -8.51
C PRO A 96 5.34 14.09 -8.80
N GLU A 97 6.61 14.28 -9.14
CA GLU A 97 7.54 13.15 -9.28
C GLU A 97 7.67 12.38 -7.96
N GLY A 98 7.54 11.06 -8.02
CA GLY A 98 7.65 10.14 -6.90
C GLY A 98 7.53 8.69 -7.34
N LYS A 99 7.39 7.77 -6.38
CA LYS A 99 7.22 6.33 -6.67
C LYS A 99 5.90 5.84 -6.11
N TYR A 100 4.87 5.87 -6.95
CA TYR A 100 3.51 5.46 -6.58
C TYR A 100 2.67 5.18 -7.82
N CYS A 101 1.57 4.46 -7.62
CA CYS A 101 0.60 4.14 -8.66
C CYS A 101 -0.80 4.60 -8.28
N LEU A 102 -1.61 4.81 -9.31
CA LEU A 102 -3.03 5.10 -9.29
C LEU A 102 -3.75 4.04 -10.11
N TYR A 103 -5.03 3.85 -9.84
CA TYR A 103 -5.89 3.14 -10.76
C TYR A 103 -6.08 3.98 -12.03
N LYS A 104 -5.94 3.34 -13.19
CA LYS A 104 -6.13 4.01 -14.48
C LYS A 104 -7.61 4.32 -14.67
N LYS A 105 -7.91 5.53 -15.18
CA LYS A 105 -9.22 5.87 -15.70
C LYS A 105 -9.06 6.76 -16.93
N GLY A 106 -9.41 6.27 -18.12
CA GLY A 106 -9.14 7.01 -19.35
C GLY A 106 -7.63 7.14 -19.62
N VAL A 107 -7.15 8.32 -20.00
CA VAL A 107 -5.72 8.53 -20.27
C VAL A 107 -4.96 8.72 -18.96
N CYS A 108 -3.82 8.04 -18.81
CA CYS A 108 -2.98 8.23 -17.63
C CYS A 108 -2.57 9.71 -17.48
N PRO A 109 -2.54 10.24 -16.24
CA PRO A 109 -2.02 11.58 -16.01
C PRO A 109 -0.61 11.75 -16.60
N THR A 110 -0.28 12.98 -17.00
CA THR A 110 0.99 13.29 -17.67
C THR A 110 2.18 12.73 -16.89
N ASN A 111 3.15 12.19 -17.62
CA ASN A 111 4.38 11.55 -17.13
C ASN A 111 4.20 10.22 -16.36
N MET A 112 2.97 9.74 -16.17
CA MET A 112 2.74 8.40 -15.63
C MET A 112 2.78 7.33 -16.72
N LYS A 113 3.30 6.16 -16.37
CA LYS A 113 3.39 4.99 -17.25
C LYS A 113 2.23 4.04 -17.00
N THR A 114 1.73 3.42 -18.06
CA THR A 114 0.67 2.42 -18.00
C THR A 114 1.21 1.04 -17.64
N GLY A 115 0.41 0.25 -16.94
CA GLY A 115 0.59 -1.18 -16.76
C GLY A 115 -0.71 -1.82 -16.27
N TYR A 116 -0.67 -3.11 -15.98
CA TYR A 116 -1.81 -3.84 -15.43
C TYR A 116 -1.35 -4.97 -14.52
N ILE A 117 -2.28 -5.42 -13.67
CA ILE A 117 -2.23 -6.69 -12.96
C ILE A 117 -3.52 -7.41 -13.30
N SER A 118 -3.41 -8.69 -13.65
CA SER A 118 -4.51 -9.61 -13.87
C SER A 118 -4.28 -10.83 -13.00
N TRP A 119 -5.33 -11.32 -12.35
CA TRP A 119 -5.31 -12.54 -11.58
C TRP A 119 -6.62 -13.30 -11.79
N ASP A 120 -6.56 -14.63 -11.71
CA ASP A 120 -7.75 -15.47 -11.70
C ASP A 120 -8.35 -15.55 -10.31
N ASP A 121 -9.66 -15.43 -10.26
CA ASP A 121 -10.47 -15.60 -9.07
C ASP A 121 -11.17 -16.99 -9.20
N GLU A 122 -11.47 -17.68 -8.10
CA GLU A 122 -11.78 -19.12 -8.10
C GLU A 122 -13.02 -19.48 -8.96
N GLN A 123 -12.95 -20.62 -9.65
CA GLN A 123 -13.97 -21.08 -10.60
C GLN A 123 -14.96 -22.12 -10.03
N SER A 124 -14.94 -22.39 -8.71
CA SER A 124 -15.77 -23.43 -8.09
C SER A 124 -17.26 -23.07 -8.12
N GLU A 125 -18.14 -24.06 -8.24
CA GLU A 125 -19.61 -23.83 -8.25
C GLU A 125 -20.19 -23.56 -6.83
N LEU A 126 -19.35 -23.53 -5.80
CA LEU A 126 -19.78 -23.47 -4.40
C LEU A 126 -20.01 -22.04 -3.90
N ASP A 127 -19.27 -21.05 -4.44
CA ASP A 127 -19.19 -19.71 -3.86
C ASP A 127 -19.69 -18.56 -4.79
N LEU A 128 -19.62 -17.33 -4.27
CA LEU A 128 -20.19 -16.14 -4.87
C LEU A 128 -19.21 -15.56 -5.90
N LYS A 129 -19.37 -15.94 -7.17
CA LYS A 129 -18.65 -15.36 -8.32
C LYS A 129 -18.36 -13.87 -8.21
N ASP A 130 -17.25 -13.45 -8.80
CA ASP A 130 -16.82 -12.06 -8.86
C ASP A 130 -17.97 -11.11 -9.20
N LYS A 131 -18.04 -10.02 -8.44
CA LYS A 131 -19.06 -8.99 -8.59
C LYS A 131 -18.44 -7.63 -8.57
N HIS A 132 -19.05 -6.71 -9.31
CA HIS A 132 -18.64 -5.33 -9.29
C HIS A 132 -19.83 -4.40 -9.50
N ASP A 133 -19.74 -3.18 -8.99
CA ASP A 133 -20.75 -2.14 -9.20
C ASP A 133 -20.16 -0.74 -9.06
N GLY A 134 -20.88 0.26 -9.58
CA GLY A 134 -20.49 1.66 -9.51
C GLY A 134 -19.37 2.05 -10.48
N ALA A 135 -18.60 3.07 -10.09
CA ALA A 135 -17.49 3.59 -10.91
C ALA A 135 -16.20 2.80 -10.64
N LEU A 136 -15.70 2.13 -11.68
CA LEU A 136 -14.51 1.30 -11.61
C LEU A 136 -13.30 1.90 -12.34
N PRO A 137 -12.07 1.52 -11.95
CA PRO A 137 -10.90 1.66 -12.80
C PRO A 137 -11.09 1.03 -14.17
N ASP A 138 -10.31 1.48 -15.15
CA ASP A 138 -10.21 0.77 -16.43
C ASP A 138 -9.63 -0.63 -16.17
N GLY A 139 -10.31 -1.65 -16.67
CA GLY A 139 -10.00 -3.04 -16.38
C GLY A 139 -10.95 -3.98 -17.10
N ASP A 140 -10.75 -5.27 -16.89
CA ASP A 140 -11.65 -6.34 -17.32
C ASP A 140 -12.17 -7.02 -16.04
N TYR A 141 -13.50 -7.09 -15.87
CA TYR A 141 -14.14 -7.63 -14.65
C TYR A 141 -15.20 -8.70 -14.98
N PRO A 142 -14.87 -9.75 -15.75
CA PRO A 142 -15.76 -10.91 -15.87
C PRO A 142 -15.88 -11.69 -14.55
N GLU A 143 -16.78 -12.66 -14.51
CA GLU A 143 -17.06 -13.46 -13.31
C GLU A 143 -15.95 -14.43 -12.88
N THR A 144 -14.81 -14.48 -13.59
CA THR A 144 -13.80 -15.56 -13.48
C THR A 144 -12.36 -15.05 -13.35
N HIS A 145 -12.16 -13.75 -13.44
CA HIS A 145 -10.85 -13.13 -13.35
C HIS A 145 -11.01 -11.63 -13.25
N THR A 146 -10.04 -11.00 -12.59
CA THR A 146 -9.96 -9.56 -12.51
C THR A 146 -8.70 -9.07 -13.20
N LYS A 147 -8.84 -8.06 -14.05
CA LYS A 147 -7.71 -7.25 -14.54
C LYS A 147 -7.93 -5.79 -14.22
N ILE A 148 -6.98 -5.18 -13.51
CA ILE A 148 -6.98 -3.75 -13.22
C ILE A 148 -5.80 -3.08 -13.92
N ASN A 149 -6.07 -1.98 -14.61
CA ASN A 149 -5.02 -1.16 -15.22
C ASN A 149 -4.59 -0.03 -14.27
N TYR A 150 -3.31 0.34 -14.36
CA TYR A 150 -2.67 1.30 -13.48
C TYR A 150 -1.95 2.40 -14.26
N CYS A 151 -1.79 3.53 -13.59
CA CYS A 151 -0.91 4.63 -13.99
C CYS A 151 0.09 4.87 -12.89
N CYS A 152 1.38 4.69 -13.16
CA CYS A 152 2.43 4.81 -12.15
C CYS A 152 3.39 5.96 -12.45
N MET A 153 3.68 6.75 -11.42
CA MET A 153 4.84 7.63 -11.40
C MET A 153 6.05 6.80 -11.02
N THR A 154 7.03 6.74 -11.91
CA THR A 154 8.19 5.84 -11.76
C THR A 154 9.50 6.60 -11.55
N LYS A 155 9.46 7.92 -11.33
CA LYS A 155 10.63 8.81 -11.25
C LYS A 155 10.66 9.53 -9.92
N GLY A 156 11.83 9.81 -9.36
CA GLY A 156 11.97 10.48 -8.06
C GLY A 156 12.33 9.50 -6.93
N ASN A 157 12.23 9.99 -5.69
CA ASN A 157 12.67 9.29 -4.49
C ASN A 157 11.53 9.28 -3.45
N VAL A 158 11.19 8.09 -2.95
CA VAL A 158 10.17 7.87 -1.92
C VAL A 158 10.38 8.71 -0.66
N ASN A 159 11.61 9.07 -0.33
CA ASN A 159 11.93 9.84 0.88
C ASN A 159 11.79 11.36 0.70
N ASN A 160 11.65 11.85 -0.52
CA ASN A 160 11.44 13.28 -0.77
C ASN A 160 9.94 13.57 -0.72
N PRO A 161 9.43 14.34 0.27
CA PRO A 161 7.99 14.56 0.41
C PRO A 161 7.39 15.28 -0.80
N ILE A 162 6.30 14.74 -1.34
CA ILE A 162 5.50 15.40 -2.38
C ILE A 162 4.32 16.16 -1.77
N GLN A 163 3.74 17.08 -2.53
CA GLN A 163 2.58 17.88 -2.11
C GLN A 163 1.31 17.36 -2.77
N LEU A 164 0.35 16.92 -1.96
CA LEU A 164 -0.99 16.49 -2.37
C LEU A 164 -2.02 16.98 -1.32
N PRO A 165 -3.32 16.99 -1.64
CA PRO A 165 -4.35 17.38 -0.67
C PRO A 165 -4.35 16.45 0.54
N ALA A 166 -3.93 16.96 1.69
CA ALA A 166 -3.74 16.20 2.93
C ALA A 166 -4.78 16.55 4.01
N LEU A 167 -5.98 16.98 3.61
CA LEU A 167 -7.06 17.36 4.55
C LEU A 167 -7.94 16.18 4.99
N LYS A 168 -7.93 15.09 4.21
CA LYS A 168 -8.65 13.85 4.50
C LYS A 168 -7.74 12.67 4.23
N PRO A 169 -7.96 11.52 4.89
CA PRO A 169 -7.21 10.32 4.59
C PRO A 169 -7.39 9.89 3.13
N PHE A 170 -6.36 9.29 2.54
CA PHE A 170 -6.41 8.74 1.19
C PHE A 170 -5.35 7.65 1.01
N TYR A 171 -5.50 6.87 -0.06
CA TYR A 171 -4.53 5.87 -0.46
C TYR A 171 -3.79 6.24 -1.74
N LEU A 172 -2.55 5.78 -1.84
CA LEU A 172 -1.87 5.49 -3.12
C LEU A 172 -1.38 4.04 -3.09
N LEU A 173 -0.99 3.48 -4.24
CA LEU A 173 -0.34 2.17 -4.29
C LEU A 173 1.18 2.34 -4.41
N SER A 174 1.97 1.51 -3.72
CA SER A 174 3.43 1.67 -3.75
C SER A 174 4.03 1.19 -5.07
N TYR A 175 5.21 1.71 -5.45
CA TYR A 175 5.88 1.34 -6.70
C TYR A 175 7.36 0.99 -6.46
N GLY A 176 7.80 -0.15 -6.99
CA GLY A 176 9.19 -0.63 -6.94
C GLY A 176 9.65 -1.18 -5.58
N SER A 177 8.94 -0.89 -4.49
CA SER A 177 9.15 -1.49 -3.17
C SER A 177 7.88 -1.35 -2.31
N ALA A 178 7.84 -2.01 -1.15
CA ALA A 178 6.79 -1.83 -0.14
C ALA A 178 6.87 -0.47 0.58
N GLN A 179 7.95 0.31 0.39
CA GLN A 179 8.11 1.62 0.98
C GLN A 179 7.20 2.64 0.29
N CYS A 180 6.47 3.42 1.09
CA CYS A 180 5.57 4.45 0.62
C CYS A 180 6.29 5.76 0.28
N GLN A 181 5.75 6.46 -0.72
CA GLN A 181 6.14 7.81 -1.07
C GLN A 181 5.75 8.78 0.07
N LYS A 182 6.69 9.52 0.64
CA LYS A 182 6.38 10.54 1.64
C LYS A 182 5.51 11.65 1.03
N ILE A 183 4.51 12.10 1.77
CA ILE A 183 3.64 13.22 1.42
C ILE A 183 3.70 14.23 2.56
N ALA A 184 3.89 15.50 2.23
CA ALA A 184 4.02 16.54 3.23
C ALA A 184 2.70 16.72 4.01
N GLY A 185 2.81 16.79 5.34
CA GLY A 185 1.64 16.97 6.21
C GLY A 185 0.79 15.72 6.39
N THR A 186 1.31 14.54 6.06
CA THR A 186 0.67 13.25 6.38
C THR A 186 1.57 12.33 7.20
N ARG A 187 0.94 11.40 7.92
CA ARG A 187 1.55 10.17 8.42
C ARG A 187 1.20 9.05 7.44
N VAL A 188 2.13 8.14 7.21
CA VAL A 188 1.92 7.02 6.28
C VAL A 188 1.97 5.68 6.98
N THR A 189 1.01 4.82 6.64
CA THR A 189 1.02 3.40 7.01
C THR A 189 1.13 2.56 5.74
N SER A 190 2.15 1.70 5.65
CA SER A 190 2.26 0.73 4.57
C SER A 190 1.41 -0.50 4.90
N GLU A 191 0.49 -0.81 4.01
CA GLU A 191 -0.51 -1.86 4.14
C GLU A 191 -0.41 -2.82 2.96
N PHE A 192 -0.87 -4.05 3.11
CA PHE A 192 -0.98 -4.98 1.99
C PHE A 192 -2.27 -5.78 2.03
N ILE A 193 -2.66 -6.26 0.85
CA ILE A 193 -3.59 -7.37 0.67
C ILE A 193 -2.84 -8.45 -0.10
N LYS A 194 -2.92 -9.70 0.36
CA LYS A 194 -2.57 -10.90 -0.38
C LYS A 194 -3.87 -11.63 -0.71
N PHE A 195 -4.10 -11.84 -1.99
CA PHE A 195 -5.13 -12.72 -2.53
C PHE A 195 -4.50 -14.10 -2.66
N ASP A 196 -5.16 -15.12 -2.14
CA ASP A 196 -4.84 -16.52 -2.41
C ASP A 196 -5.64 -16.94 -3.66
N ASP A 197 -4.97 -16.96 -4.81
CA ASP A 197 -5.55 -17.31 -6.11
C ASP A 197 -5.34 -18.81 -6.44
N ASP A 198 -6.04 -19.32 -7.45
CA ASP A 198 -6.16 -20.75 -7.76
C ASP A 198 -4.78 -21.43 -8.01
N ASP A 199 -4.41 -22.31 -7.07
CA ASP A 199 -3.15 -23.03 -7.01
C ASP A 199 -2.95 -24.06 -8.16
N GLN A 200 -3.97 -24.35 -8.98
CA GLN A 200 -3.92 -25.43 -9.97
C GLN A 200 -3.63 -24.98 -11.41
N ALA A 201 -3.82 -23.69 -11.74
CA ALA A 201 -3.64 -23.20 -13.11
C ALA A 201 -3.30 -21.70 -13.24
N ASN A 202 -2.62 -21.11 -12.25
CA ASN A 202 -2.44 -19.66 -12.14
C ASN A 202 -2.15 -18.93 -13.46
N THR A 203 -3.08 -18.05 -13.84
CA THR A 203 -2.95 -17.22 -15.05
C THR A 203 -2.56 -15.77 -14.75
N ASP A 204 -2.19 -15.52 -13.49
CA ASP A 204 -1.62 -14.30 -12.94
C ASP A 204 -0.56 -13.65 -13.83
N LYS A 205 -0.84 -12.40 -14.19
CA LYS A 205 -0.02 -11.61 -15.11
C LYS A 205 0.09 -10.17 -14.65
N ALA A 206 1.31 -9.70 -14.51
CA ALA A 206 1.62 -8.28 -14.39
C ALA A 206 2.47 -7.81 -15.59
N TYR A 207 2.15 -6.63 -16.12
CA TYR A 207 2.89 -6.05 -17.24
C TYR A 207 2.97 -4.53 -17.13
N GLY A 208 4.05 -3.96 -17.69
CA GLY A 208 4.26 -2.51 -17.71
C GLY A 208 4.53 -1.93 -16.32
N ALA A 209 4.04 -0.73 -16.06
CA ALA A 209 4.18 -0.09 -14.74
C ALA A 209 2.94 -0.36 -13.88
N HIS A 210 3.13 -1.12 -12.80
CA HIS A 210 2.07 -1.54 -11.88
C HIS A 210 2.55 -1.43 -10.42
N PRO A 211 1.63 -1.51 -9.44
CA PRO A 211 1.98 -1.55 -8.02
C PRO A 211 3.00 -2.63 -7.66
N TYR A 212 3.74 -2.41 -6.57
CA TYR A 212 4.67 -3.40 -6.03
C TYR A 212 3.92 -4.55 -5.33
N GLY A 213 4.54 -5.75 -5.35
CA GLY A 213 4.02 -6.94 -4.68
C GLY A 213 3.77 -8.16 -5.59
N PRO A 214 3.25 -8.04 -6.84
CA PRO A 214 2.90 -9.20 -7.66
C PRO A 214 4.06 -10.16 -7.99
N SER A 215 5.31 -9.69 -7.90
CA SER A 215 6.49 -10.53 -8.15
C SER A 215 7.11 -11.13 -6.87
N GLU A 216 6.52 -10.89 -5.69
CA GLU A 216 7.02 -11.46 -4.43
C GLU A 216 6.68 -12.94 -4.28
N ASP A 217 5.54 -13.35 -4.84
CA ASP A 217 5.03 -14.72 -4.80
C ASP A 217 4.52 -15.07 -6.20
N PRO A 218 5.10 -16.08 -6.88
CA PRO A 218 4.68 -16.44 -8.22
C PRO A 218 3.33 -17.16 -8.27
N PHE A 219 2.76 -17.51 -7.12
CA PHE A 219 1.49 -18.24 -6.98
C PHE A 219 0.38 -17.43 -6.32
N ASN A 220 0.63 -16.16 -6.01
CA ASN A 220 -0.33 -15.37 -5.27
C ASN A 220 -0.16 -13.88 -5.55
N LEU A 221 -1.27 -13.18 -5.76
CA LEU A 221 -1.23 -11.74 -5.86
C LEU A 221 -1.08 -11.08 -4.48
N LYS A 222 0.04 -10.37 -4.28
CA LYS A 222 0.15 -9.35 -3.22
C LYS A 222 0.21 -7.94 -3.80
N VAL A 223 -0.53 -7.02 -3.20
CA VAL A 223 -0.49 -5.59 -3.54
C VAL A 223 -0.27 -4.76 -2.29
N TYR A 224 0.67 -3.82 -2.36
CA TYR A 224 0.94 -2.86 -1.28
C TYR A 224 0.23 -1.52 -1.50
N TYR A 225 -0.35 -1.03 -0.42
CA TYR A 225 -1.12 0.20 -0.30
C TYR A 225 -0.44 1.13 0.70
N CYS A 226 -0.52 2.42 0.44
CA CYS A 226 0.01 3.46 1.30
C CYS A 226 -1.14 4.31 1.79
N TYR A 227 -1.53 4.11 3.05
CA TYR A 227 -2.55 4.90 3.72
C TYR A 227 -1.91 6.18 4.25
N TYR A 228 -2.44 7.33 3.84
CA TYR A 228 -2.00 8.63 4.32
C TYR A 228 -3.10 9.27 5.13
N GLU A 229 -2.79 9.64 6.38
CA GLU A 229 -3.69 10.39 7.26
C GLU A 229 -3.14 11.80 7.53
N PRO A 230 -4.00 12.82 7.69
CA PRO A 230 -3.54 14.17 8.03
C PRO A 230 -2.75 14.20 9.35
N GLY A 231 -1.58 14.83 9.35
CA GLY A 231 -0.70 14.94 10.52
C GLY A 231 0.76 14.81 10.13
N GLN A 232 1.71 15.20 10.98
CA GLN A 232 3.13 14.98 10.68
C GLN A 232 3.61 13.66 11.28
N GLU A 233 4.41 12.88 10.54
CA GLU A 233 5.27 11.84 11.12
C GLU A 233 6.04 12.46 12.29
N SER A 234 6.02 11.81 13.46
CA SER A 234 6.88 12.25 14.55
C SER A 234 8.34 12.13 14.10
N GLU A 235 9.16 13.14 14.38
CA GLU A 235 10.61 13.08 14.11
C GLU A 235 11.28 11.85 14.78
N ASP A 236 10.64 11.30 15.82
CA ASP A 236 11.03 10.09 16.54
C ASP A 236 10.76 8.76 15.78
N ASP A 237 9.97 8.78 14.69
CA ASP A 237 9.61 7.60 13.89
C ASP A 237 10.37 7.52 12.56
N LEU A 238 11.43 8.32 12.43
CA LEU A 238 12.43 8.17 11.36
C LEU A 238 13.32 6.96 11.68
N GLY A 239 12.71 5.77 11.62
CA GLY A 239 13.30 4.47 11.82
C GLY A 239 14.42 4.19 10.83
N THR A 240 15.61 4.65 11.19
CA THR A 240 16.87 4.08 10.76
C THR A 240 16.83 2.57 10.99
N GLY A 241 17.07 1.77 9.96
CA GLY A 241 17.40 0.36 10.14
C GLY A 241 18.59 0.25 11.09
N LYS A 242 18.34 -0.17 12.33
CA LYS A 242 19.37 -0.59 13.29
C LYS A 242 18.74 -1.45 14.38
N ASP A 243 19.44 -2.52 14.68
CA ASP A 243 19.04 -3.65 15.50
C ASP A 243 18.46 -3.25 16.85
N VAL A 244 17.30 -3.82 17.18
CA VAL A 244 16.70 -3.77 18.50
C VAL A 244 17.58 -4.58 19.46
N LYS A 245 18.54 -3.91 20.12
CA LYS A 245 19.01 -4.35 21.44
C LYS A 245 18.05 -3.78 22.48
N SER A 246 17.16 -4.65 22.96
CA SER A 246 16.33 -4.45 24.13
C SER A 246 17.15 -3.86 25.29
N LYS A 247 16.80 -2.64 25.72
CA LYS A 247 17.17 -2.11 27.03
C LYS A 247 15.87 -1.95 27.83
N ILE A 248 15.72 -2.84 28.80
CA ILE A 248 14.70 -2.79 29.85
C ILE A 248 14.84 -1.44 30.60
N PRO A 249 13.75 -0.68 30.83
CA PRO A 249 13.82 0.55 31.62
C PRO A 249 13.78 0.19 33.11
N THR A 250 14.91 0.35 33.81
CA THR A 250 14.93 0.36 35.28
C THR A 250 14.60 1.76 35.78
N GLY A 251 13.33 2.00 36.12
CA GLY A 251 12.93 3.14 36.95
C GLY A 251 13.44 2.93 38.38
N LYS A 252 14.25 3.87 38.88
CA LYS A 252 14.59 3.97 40.30
C LYS A 252 13.38 4.54 41.04
N SER A 253 12.79 3.75 41.93
CA SER A 253 12.01 4.26 43.05
C SER A 253 12.66 3.79 44.34
N SER A 254 13.01 4.74 45.20
CA SER A 254 13.63 4.50 46.50
C SER A 254 12.55 4.24 47.56
N SER A 255 12.64 3.13 48.27
CA SER A 255 12.29 3.06 49.70
C SER A 255 12.85 1.76 50.27
N GLY A 256 13.62 1.87 51.35
CA GLY A 256 14.29 0.76 52.00
C GLY A 256 13.41 0.07 53.04
N LEU A 257 13.54 -1.25 53.17
CA LEU A 257 13.81 -1.95 54.43
C LEU A 257 14.18 -3.41 54.11
N ALA A 258 15.18 -3.92 54.81
CA ALA A 258 15.75 -5.25 54.65
C ALA A 258 14.79 -6.38 55.04
N VAL A 259 15.00 -7.59 54.47
CA VAL A 259 15.19 -8.87 55.20
C VAL A 259 15.83 -9.87 54.23
N ALA A 260 16.95 -10.45 54.65
CA ALA A 260 17.58 -11.61 54.03
C ALA A 260 17.13 -12.88 54.77
N ILE A 261 16.56 -13.85 54.05
CA ILE A 261 16.48 -15.27 54.47
C ILE A 261 16.61 -16.10 53.19
N GLY A 262 17.56 -17.03 53.18
CA GLY A 262 17.94 -17.82 52.01
C GLY A 262 17.30 -19.21 51.90
N CYS A 263 18.00 -20.04 51.13
CA CYS A 263 17.93 -21.50 50.95
C CYS A 263 17.10 -22.07 49.79
N GLY A 264 17.83 -22.74 48.87
CA GLY A 264 17.41 -23.91 48.08
C GLY A 264 16.41 -23.62 46.95
N VAL A 265 16.41 -24.28 45.79
CA VAL A 265 16.90 -25.60 45.41
C VAL A 265 17.16 -25.56 43.90
N ALA A 266 18.32 -26.08 43.48
CA ALA A 266 18.57 -26.42 42.10
C ALA A 266 17.67 -27.61 41.71
N GLY A 267 16.80 -27.41 40.73
CA GLY A 267 15.93 -28.45 40.17
C GLY A 267 15.97 -28.40 38.65
N ALA A 268 16.70 -29.34 38.06
CA ALA A 268 16.77 -29.56 36.63
C ALA A 268 15.41 -29.99 36.07
N ILE A 269 14.99 -29.40 34.95
CA ILE A 269 14.06 -30.05 34.02
C ILE A 269 14.66 -29.99 32.62
N VAL A 270 15.16 -31.14 32.22
CA VAL A 270 15.51 -31.54 30.86
C VAL A 270 14.23 -32.02 30.19
N GLY A 271 14.00 -31.63 28.92
CA GLY A 271 12.89 -32.13 28.09
C GLY A 271 12.67 -31.23 26.87
N THR A 272 13.48 -31.36 25.82
CA THR A 272 13.15 -32.08 24.55
C THR A 272 12.05 -31.42 23.70
N ALA A 273 12.47 -30.71 22.64
CA ALA A 273 12.13 -31.03 21.24
C ALA A 273 12.52 -29.86 20.31
N SER A 274 13.70 -29.97 19.71
CA SER A 274 14.14 -29.14 18.58
C SER A 274 14.26 -30.04 17.36
N ILE A 275 13.23 -30.19 16.53
CA ILE A 275 13.33 -30.60 15.11
C ILE A 275 12.07 -30.09 14.40
N ALA A 276 12.18 -29.04 13.58
CA ALA A 276 11.30 -28.79 12.42
C ALA A 276 11.75 -27.56 11.59
N PHE A 277 13.04 -27.42 11.25
CA PHE A 277 13.46 -26.38 10.29
C PHE A 277 14.67 -26.86 9.48
N ALA A 278 14.47 -27.81 8.56
CA ALA A 278 15.52 -28.17 7.58
C ALA A 278 15.03 -28.72 6.23
N THR A 279 13.73 -28.75 5.93
CA THR A 279 13.23 -29.38 4.68
C THR A 279 12.77 -28.43 3.58
N LYS A 280 12.58 -27.13 3.81
CA LYS A 280 12.21 -26.20 2.71
C LYS A 280 13.37 -25.72 1.83
N ARG A 281 14.62 -25.79 2.30
CA ARG A 281 15.78 -25.23 1.56
C ARG A 281 16.33 -26.17 0.48
N ILE A 282 16.06 -27.47 0.57
CA ILE A 282 16.57 -28.48 -0.37
C ILE A 282 15.69 -28.57 -1.63
N LEU A 283 14.37 -28.34 -1.51
CA LEU A 283 13.46 -28.35 -2.66
C LEU A 283 13.65 -27.12 -3.57
N ALA A 284 13.90 -25.94 -3.00
CA ALA A 284 14.15 -24.72 -3.78
C ALA A 284 15.45 -24.77 -4.60
N HIS A 285 16.50 -25.43 -4.10
CA HIS A 285 17.74 -25.61 -4.86
C HIS A 285 17.61 -26.63 -6.00
N LYS A 286 16.72 -27.63 -5.85
CA LYS A 286 16.51 -28.66 -6.87
C LYS A 286 15.68 -28.14 -8.06
N ALA A 287 14.72 -27.24 -7.81
CA ALA A 287 13.93 -26.60 -8.86
C ALA A 287 14.76 -25.64 -9.73
N ARG A 288 15.68 -24.88 -9.12
CA ARG A 288 16.55 -23.94 -9.85
C ARG A 288 17.57 -24.65 -10.76
N ALA A 289 18.07 -25.81 -10.36
CA ALA A 289 18.99 -26.60 -11.18
C ALA A 289 18.30 -27.30 -12.37
N ALA A 290 16.98 -27.54 -12.31
CA ALA A 290 16.23 -28.12 -13.42
C ALA A 290 15.92 -27.09 -14.51
N PHE A 291 15.75 -25.81 -14.15
CA PHE A 291 15.48 -24.73 -15.11
C PHE A 291 16.73 -24.34 -15.93
N ASP A 292 17.92 -24.36 -15.32
CA ASP A 292 19.19 -24.03 -16.01
C ASP A 292 19.70 -25.16 -16.94
N ALA A 293 19.04 -26.32 -16.99
CA ALA A 293 19.46 -27.50 -17.78
C ALA A 293 18.67 -27.71 -19.09
N MET A 294 17.78 -26.79 -19.46
CA MET A 294 16.98 -26.90 -20.69
C MET A 294 17.65 -26.09 -21.81
N GLU A 295 18.31 -26.79 -22.74
CA GLU A 295 18.86 -26.17 -23.95
C GLU A 295 17.74 -25.54 -24.81
N PRO A 296 17.99 -24.39 -25.48
CA PRO A 296 16.99 -23.77 -26.35
C PRO A 296 16.70 -24.66 -27.55
N GLN A 297 15.42 -24.99 -27.75
CA GLN A 297 14.96 -25.70 -28.94
C GLN A 297 15.13 -24.80 -30.19
N PRO A 298 15.70 -25.28 -31.30
CA PRO A 298 15.83 -24.46 -32.51
C PRO A 298 14.48 -24.31 -33.21
N ASP A 299 14.22 -23.09 -33.69
CA ASP A 299 13.08 -22.75 -34.53
C ASP A 299 13.11 -23.55 -35.84
N GLY A 300 12.04 -24.32 -36.07
CA GLY A 300 11.78 -25.05 -37.31
C GLY A 300 10.97 -24.22 -38.32
N PRO A 301 10.94 -24.67 -39.60
CA PRO A 301 10.77 -23.83 -40.80
C PRO A 301 9.42 -23.13 -40.96
#